data_AF-A0A359LT80-F1
#
_entry.id   AF-A0A359LT80-F1
#
_cell.length_a   1.000
_cell.length_b   1.000
_cell.length_c   1.000
_cell.angle_alpha   90.00
_cell.angle_beta   90.00
_cell.angle_gamma   90.00
#
_symmetry.space_group_name_H-M   'P 1'
#
loop_
_entity.id
_entity.type
_entity.pdbx_description
1 polymer ?
#
loop_
_entity_poly.entity_id
_entity_poly.type
_entity_poly.pdbx_seq_one_letter_code
_entity_poly.pdbx_strand_id
1 'polypeptide(L)'
;MVTAPSLDSLRDARRRAERLFERVSEDALYDRSIGERHRLVFYIGHLEAFDWNLIGAGHFRLPPIHPAFDRLFAFGIDPPPGQLPCDQPSDWPALNAIAEYGARIREAVDRLWEETPAQLRHVAIEHRLMHVETLQYLLHALPLWKLRAERAEHPATASEAT
;
A
#
# COMPACT_ATOMS: atom_id res chain seq x y z
N MET A 1 -29.05 0.09 -7.98
CA MET A 1 -28.08 1.20 -7.78
C MET A 1 -26.97 0.64 -6.91
N VAL A 2 -25.71 0.65 -7.34
CA VAL A 2 -24.60 0.15 -6.51
C VAL A 2 -24.37 1.17 -5.39
N THR A 3 -24.44 0.73 -4.13
CA THR A 3 -24.20 1.60 -2.97
C THR A 3 -22.74 2.05 -2.95
N ALA A 4 -22.49 3.32 -2.63
CA ALA A 4 -21.14 3.84 -2.47
C ALA A 4 -20.47 3.17 -1.25
N PRO A 5 -19.19 2.79 -1.33
CA PRO A 5 -18.49 2.21 -0.20
C PRO A 5 -18.21 3.29 0.86
N SER A 6 -18.28 2.90 2.12
CA SER A 6 -18.08 3.81 3.26
C SER A 6 -16.58 4.07 3.50
N LEU A 7 -16.28 5.08 4.31
CA LEU A 7 -14.91 5.35 4.72
C LEU A 7 -14.28 4.16 5.46
N ASP A 8 -15.09 3.42 6.21
CA ASP A 8 -14.64 2.21 6.90
C ASP A 8 -14.24 1.10 5.93
N SER A 9 -14.87 1.01 4.74
CA SER A 9 -14.44 0.10 3.68
C SER A 9 -13.05 0.46 3.15
N LEU A 10 -12.75 1.74 2.95
CA LEU A 10 -11.40 2.20 2.57
C LEU A 10 -10.38 1.90 3.67
N ARG A 11 -10.72 2.18 4.92
CA ARG A 11 -9.86 1.88 6.09
C ARG A 11 -9.59 0.39 6.21
N ASP A 12 -10.57 -0.47 5.90
CA ASP A 12 -10.36 -1.91 5.86
C ASP A 12 -9.37 -2.33 4.78
N ALA A 13 -9.51 -1.80 3.56
CA ALA A 13 -8.56 -2.04 2.48
C ALA A 13 -7.14 -1.59 2.85
N ARG A 14 -6.98 -0.45 3.54
CA ARG A 14 -5.68 0.01 4.08
C ARG A 14 -5.08 -0.99 5.06
N ARG A 15 -5.85 -1.41 6.08
CA ARG A 15 -5.39 -2.39 7.07
C ARG A 15 -4.96 -3.72 6.44
N ARG A 16 -5.66 -4.18 5.40
CA ARG A 16 -5.28 -5.42 4.69
C ARG A 16 -3.90 -5.31 4.04
N ALA A 17 -3.59 -4.18 3.42
CA ALA A 17 -2.26 -3.95 2.85
C ALA A 17 -1.18 -3.81 3.95
N GLU A 18 -1.47 -3.04 5.01
CA GLU A 18 -0.55 -2.85 6.15
C GLU A 18 -0.14 -4.18 6.79
N ARG A 19 -1.11 -5.07 7.04
CA ARG A 19 -0.85 -6.41 7.60
C ARG A 19 0.11 -7.24 6.74
N LEU A 20 0.19 -7.00 5.43
CA LEU A 20 1.18 -7.69 4.59
C LEU A 20 2.57 -7.10 4.81
N PHE A 21 2.72 -5.78 4.85
CA PHE A 21 4.00 -5.14 5.13
C PHE A 21 4.52 -5.45 6.53
N GLU A 22 3.65 -5.56 7.52
CA GLU A 22 4.00 -5.95 8.90
C GLU A 22 4.64 -7.33 9.01
N ARG A 23 4.37 -8.23 8.05
CA ARG A 23 4.96 -9.58 7.97
C ARG A 23 6.37 -9.60 7.39
N VAL A 24 6.90 -8.47 6.94
CA VAL A 24 8.21 -8.37 6.28
C VAL A 24 9.18 -7.67 7.22
N SER A 25 10.45 -8.12 7.25
CA SER A 25 11.50 -7.38 7.96
C SER A 25 11.75 -6.02 7.31
N GLU A 26 12.20 -5.03 8.08
CA GLU A 26 12.34 -3.65 7.57
C GLU A 26 13.35 -3.53 6.43
N ASP A 27 14.44 -4.29 6.49
CA ASP A 27 15.44 -4.37 5.43
C ASP A 27 14.84 -4.96 4.14
N ALA A 28 13.97 -5.95 4.27
CA ALA A 28 13.34 -6.62 3.15
C ALA A 28 12.29 -5.77 2.43
N LEU A 29 11.80 -4.68 3.05
CA LEU A 29 10.96 -3.71 2.36
C LEU A 29 11.70 -3.04 1.20
N TYR A 30 13.04 -2.96 1.24
CA TYR A 30 13.82 -2.43 0.13
C TYR A 30 14.25 -3.49 -0.88
N ASP A 31 13.85 -4.74 -0.70
CA ASP A 31 14.14 -5.79 -1.67
C ASP A 31 13.23 -5.72 -2.89
N ARG A 32 13.76 -6.31 -3.96
CA ARG A 32 13.02 -6.67 -5.16
C ARG A 32 12.88 -8.19 -5.17
N SER A 33 11.70 -8.70 -4.81
CA SER A 33 11.47 -10.14 -4.78
C SER A 33 11.39 -10.77 -6.18
N ILE A 34 10.90 -10.01 -7.17
CA ILE A 34 10.81 -10.41 -8.58
C ILE A 34 11.39 -9.30 -9.46
N GLY A 35 12.31 -9.65 -10.37
CA GLY A 35 13.13 -8.72 -11.15
C GLY A 35 12.34 -7.70 -11.97
N GLU A 36 11.22 -8.13 -12.54
CA GLU A 36 10.32 -7.35 -13.37
C GLU A 36 9.41 -6.40 -12.58
N ARG A 37 9.35 -6.56 -11.25
CA ARG A 37 8.45 -5.82 -10.36
C ARG A 37 9.21 -4.78 -9.54
N HIS A 38 8.49 -3.80 -9.01
CA HIS A 38 9.06 -2.79 -8.12
C HIS A 38 9.49 -3.38 -6.78
N ARG A 39 10.39 -2.68 -6.07
CA ARG A 39 10.74 -3.01 -4.68
C ARG A 39 9.52 -2.87 -3.76
N LEU A 40 9.48 -3.61 -2.66
CA LEU A 40 8.30 -3.60 -1.77
C LEU A 40 7.97 -2.21 -1.22
N VAL A 41 8.99 -1.38 -0.96
CA VAL A 41 8.88 0.00 -0.48
C VAL A 41 8.12 0.91 -1.43
N PHE A 42 8.14 0.62 -2.74
CA PHE A 42 7.31 1.32 -3.73
C PHE A 42 5.83 1.22 -3.37
N TYR A 43 5.36 0.01 -3.06
CA TYR A 43 3.95 -0.25 -2.82
C TYR A 43 3.42 0.46 -1.56
N ILE A 44 4.28 0.74 -0.57
CA ILE A 44 3.91 1.50 0.62
C ILE A 44 3.47 2.92 0.23
N GLY A 45 4.25 3.61 -0.59
CA GLY A 45 3.92 4.96 -1.03
C GLY A 45 2.92 4.98 -2.20
N HIS A 46 2.99 4.00 -3.11
CA HIS A 46 2.14 3.91 -4.29
C HIS A 46 0.65 3.82 -3.95
N LEU A 47 0.30 3.01 -2.96
CA LEU A 47 -1.08 2.86 -2.54
C LEU A 47 -1.68 4.19 -2.06
N GLU A 48 -0.93 4.99 -1.32
CA GLU A 48 -1.37 6.30 -0.85
C GLU A 48 -1.37 7.33 -1.99
N ALA A 49 -0.31 7.36 -2.81
CA ALA A 49 -0.21 8.25 -3.96
C ALA A 49 -1.36 8.03 -4.95
N PHE A 50 -1.78 6.79 -5.18
CA PHE A 50 -2.92 6.48 -6.04
C PHE A 50 -4.22 7.09 -5.50
N ASP A 51 -4.52 6.91 -4.21
CA ASP A 51 -5.71 7.50 -3.58
C ASP A 51 -5.72 9.03 -3.76
N TRP A 52 -4.57 9.67 -3.54
CA TRP A 52 -4.43 11.12 -3.72
C TRP A 52 -4.58 11.56 -5.17
N ASN A 53 -3.94 10.86 -6.11
CA ASN A 53 -3.97 11.18 -7.53
C ASN A 53 -5.37 11.00 -8.11
N LEU A 54 -6.10 9.98 -7.66
CA LEU A 54 -7.47 9.70 -8.09
C LEU A 54 -8.45 10.73 -7.53
N ILE A 55 -8.41 10.97 -6.22
CA ILE A 55 -9.42 11.75 -5.51
C ILE A 55 -9.00 13.21 -5.41
N GLY A 56 -7.91 13.50 -4.69
CA GLY A 56 -7.47 14.87 -4.40
C GLY A 56 -7.07 15.64 -5.65
N ALA A 57 -6.00 15.21 -6.32
CA ALA A 57 -5.48 15.90 -7.51
C ALA A 57 -6.36 15.67 -8.75
N GLY A 58 -6.89 14.46 -8.93
CA GLY A 58 -7.65 14.06 -10.11
C GLY A 58 -9.06 14.66 -10.14
N HIS A 59 -9.87 14.38 -9.11
CA HIS A 59 -11.26 14.82 -9.04
C HIS A 59 -11.39 16.24 -8.48
N PHE A 60 -10.85 16.50 -7.29
CA PHE A 60 -10.98 17.80 -6.61
C PHE A 60 -9.98 18.87 -7.09
N ARG A 61 -9.05 18.52 -7.98
CA ARG A 61 -8.03 19.45 -8.54
C ARG A 61 -7.18 20.14 -7.47
N LEU A 62 -6.94 19.46 -6.36
CA LEU A 62 -6.14 19.98 -5.26
C LEU A 62 -4.64 19.96 -5.60
N PRO A 63 -3.85 20.87 -5.00
CA PRO A 63 -2.40 20.90 -5.22
C PRO A 63 -1.72 19.63 -4.66
N PRO A 64 -0.55 19.24 -5.19
CA PRO A 64 0.20 18.07 -4.72
C PRO A 64 0.51 18.12 -3.21
N ILE A 65 0.47 16.97 -2.53
CA ILE A 65 0.79 16.87 -1.09
C ILE A 65 2.30 16.95 -0.88
N HIS A 66 3.05 16.24 -1.71
CA HIS A 66 4.50 16.25 -1.71
C HIS A 66 5.02 16.02 -3.14
N PRO A 67 5.24 17.08 -3.96
CA PRO A 67 5.47 16.94 -5.40
C PRO A 67 6.50 15.89 -5.84
N ALA A 68 7.58 15.71 -5.06
CA ALA A 68 8.58 14.70 -5.37
C ALA A 68 8.10 13.26 -5.10
N PHE A 69 7.33 13.03 -4.04
CA PHE A 69 6.81 11.72 -3.66
C PHE A 69 5.57 11.38 -4.47
N ASP A 70 4.68 12.35 -4.69
CA ASP A 70 3.57 12.24 -5.63
C ASP A 70 4.08 11.73 -6.98
N ARG A 71 5.19 12.28 -7.51
CA ARG A 71 5.81 11.76 -8.74
C ARG A 71 6.46 10.38 -8.55
N LEU A 72 7.26 10.20 -7.50
CA LEU A 72 8.00 8.96 -7.26
C LEU A 72 7.08 7.73 -7.19
N PHE A 73 5.90 7.89 -6.58
CA PHE A 73 4.96 6.81 -6.34
C PHE A 73 3.81 6.74 -7.36
N ALA A 74 3.75 7.66 -8.34
CA ALA A 74 2.69 7.71 -9.35
C ALA A 74 2.94 6.85 -10.60
N PHE A 75 4.13 6.27 -10.77
CA PHE A 75 4.42 5.46 -11.97
C PHE A 75 3.58 4.18 -12.00
N GLY A 76 3.28 3.71 -13.22
CA GLY A 76 2.68 2.39 -13.44
C GLY A 76 3.58 1.27 -12.90
N ILE A 77 2.98 0.11 -12.64
CA ILE A 77 3.65 -0.98 -11.93
C ILE A 77 4.62 -1.78 -12.79
N ASP A 78 4.50 -1.67 -14.11
CA ASP A 78 5.34 -2.40 -15.06
C ASP A 78 6.25 -1.43 -15.82
N PRO A 79 7.56 -1.72 -15.91
CA PRO A 79 8.45 -0.92 -16.72
C PRO A 79 8.18 -1.15 -18.21
N PRO A 80 8.70 -0.28 -19.10
CA PRO A 80 8.61 -0.50 -20.54
C PRO A 80 9.12 -1.89 -20.94
N PRO A 81 8.48 -2.58 -21.90
CA PRO A 81 8.90 -3.90 -22.34
C PRO A 81 10.40 -3.93 -22.69
N GLY A 82 11.14 -4.85 -22.06
CA GLY A 82 12.58 -5.00 -22.25
C GLY A 82 13.46 -4.09 -21.39
N GLN A 83 12.89 -3.26 -20.51
CA GLN A 83 13.64 -2.45 -19.54
C GLN A 83 13.30 -2.91 -18.13
N LEU A 84 14.22 -3.57 -17.44
CA LEU A 84 14.03 -3.86 -16.01
C LEU A 84 14.30 -2.59 -15.19
N PRO A 85 13.64 -2.40 -14.04
CA PRO A 85 13.95 -1.25 -13.20
C PRO A 85 15.35 -1.45 -12.59
N CYS A 86 16.16 -0.38 -12.63
CA CYS A 86 17.58 -0.40 -12.25
C CYS A 86 17.87 0.35 -10.94
N ASP A 87 16.82 0.78 -10.23
CA ASP A 87 16.93 1.45 -8.94
C ASP A 87 17.57 0.54 -7.88
N GLN A 88 18.28 1.15 -6.94
CA GLN A 88 18.94 0.54 -5.80
C GLN A 88 18.17 0.82 -4.50
N PRO A 89 18.35 0.03 -3.43
CA PRO A 89 17.74 0.32 -2.13
C PRO A 89 17.96 1.76 -1.66
N SER A 90 19.16 2.31 -1.91
CA SER A 90 19.56 3.67 -1.53
C SER A 90 18.83 4.79 -2.28
N ASP A 91 18.19 4.48 -3.41
CA ASP A 91 17.46 5.47 -4.20
C ASP A 91 16.07 5.75 -3.60
N TRP A 92 15.63 4.95 -2.62
CA TRP A 92 14.31 5.06 -2.01
C TRP A 92 14.33 5.88 -0.71
N PRO A 93 13.27 6.65 -0.43
CA PRO A 93 13.18 7.39 0.82
C PRO A 93 13.11 6.48 2.04
N ALA A 94 13.50 7.03 3.20
CA ALA A 94 13.36 6.33 4.47
C ALA A 94 11.88 6.08 4.83
N LEU A 95 11.61 4.95 5.48
CA LEU A 95 10.24 4.50 5.82
C LEU A 95 9.45 5.54 6.62
N ASN A 96 10.09 6.28 7.52
CA ASN A 96 9.44 7.34 8.31
C ASN A 96 8.94 8.49 7.43
N ALA A 97 9.71 8.90 6.41
CA ALA A 97 9.29 9.93 5.47
C ALA A 97 8.11 9.46 4.60
N ILE A 98 8.11 8.19 4.20
CA ILE A 98 6.98 7.58 3.46
C ILE A 98 5.74 7.49 4.36
N ALA A 99 5.91 7.14 5.64
CA ALA A 99 4.82 7.08 6.60
C ALA A 99 4.18 8.46 6.86
N GLU A 100 4.99 9.51 7.03
CA GLU A 100 4.49 10.90 7.14
C GLU A 100 3.73 11.34 5.89
N TYR A 101 4.27 11.02 4.70
CA TYR A 101 3.61 11.28 3.44
C TYR A 101 2.25 10.58 3.35
N GLY A 102 2.20 9.29 3.67
CA GLY A 102 0.97 8.50 3.69
C GLY A 102 -0.05 9.03 4.69
N ALA A 103 0.38 9.42 5.89
CA ALA A 103 -0.51 9.99 6.91
C ALA A 103 -1.21 11.26 6.43
N ARG A 104 -0.47 12.18 5.80
CA ARG A 104 -1.02 13.42 5.24
C ARG A 104 -2.04 13.17 4.13
N ILE A 105 -1.77 12.20 3.26
CA ILE A 105 -2.71 11.80 2.22
C ILE A 105 -3.98 11.20 2.83
N ARG A 106 -3.85 10.26 3.76
CA ARG A 106 -4.99 9.60 4.39
C ARG A 106 -5.90 10.59 5.06
N GLU A 107 -5.33 11.54 5.80
CA GLU A 107 -6.07 12.62 6.45
C GLU A 107 -6.88 13.44 5.44
N ALA A 108 -6.26 13.80 4.30
CA ALA A 108 -6.92 14.56 3.25
C ALA A 108 -8.00 13.76 2.53
N VAL A 109 -7.72 12.50 2.17
CA VAL A 109 -8.67 11.60 1.51
C VAL A 109 -9.86 11.27 2.41
N ASP A 110 -9.64 11.04 3.70
CA ASP A 110 -10.71 10.77 4.67
C ASP A 110 -11.71 11.93 4.74
N ARG A 111 -11.23 13.18 4.70
CA ARG A 111 -12.10 14.37 4.65
C ARG A 111 -12.91 14.49 3.37
N LEU A 112 -12.31 14.13 2.24
CA LEU A 112 -12.94 14.23 0.91
C LEU A 112 -13.86 13.05 0.60
N TRP A 113 -13.81 11.98 1.41
CA TRP A 113 -14.42 10.71 1.06
C TRP A 113 -15.92 10.82 0.80
N GLU A 114 -16.67 11.48 1.67
CA GLU A 114 -18.12 11.59 1.53
C GLU A 114 -18.59 12.49 0.39
N GLU A 115 -17.72 13.36 -0.12
CA GLU A 115 -17.96 14.19 -1.30
C GLU A 115 -17.48 13.51 -2.60
N THR A 116 -16.66 12.47 -2.48
CA THR A 116 -16.10 11.76 -3.64
C THR A 116 -17.20 10.96 -4.37
N PRO A 117 -17.27 10.99 -5.71
CA PRO A 117 -18.21 10.17 -6.46
C PRO A 117 -18.07 8.67 -6.16
N ALA A 118 -19.21 7.96 -6.04
CA ALA A 118 -19.26 6.55 -5.65
C ALA A 118 -18.34 5.66 -6.50
N GLN A 119 -18.24 5.93 -7.80
CA GLN A 119 -17.39 5.19 -8.73
C GLN A 119 -15.91 5.33 -8.40
N LEU A 120 -15.44 6.52 -8.03
CA LEU A 120 -14.04 6.74 -7.67
C LEU A 120 -13.71 6.09 -6.33
N ARG A 121 -14.66 6.06 -5.39
CA ARG A 121 -14.51 5.32 -4.13
C ARG A 121 -14.33 3.82 -4.36
N HIS A 122 -15.09 3.24 -5.29
CA HIS A 122 -14.92 1.83 -5.69
C HIS A 122 -13.54 1.61 -6.30
N VAL A 123 -13.12 2.46 -7.26
CA VAL A 123 -11.80 2.34 -7.90
C VAL A 123 -10.66 2.42 -6.87
N ALA A 124 -10.73 3.31 -5.89
CA ALA A 124 -9.71 3.40 -4.83
C ALA A 124 -9.58 2.09 -4.03
N ILE A 125 -10.72 1.50 -3.64
CA ILE A 125 -10.74 0.24 -2.88
C ILE A 125 -10.28 -0.93 -3.75
N GLU A 126 -10.83 -1.07 -4.96
CA GLU A 126 -10.50 -2.15 -5.88
C GLU A 126 -9.01 -2.13 -6.26
N HIS A 127 -8.47 -0.95 -6.55
CA HIS A 127 -7.03 -0.78 -6.80
C HIS A 127 -6.19 -1.28 -5.62
N ARG A 128 -6.54 -0.87 -4.40
CA ARG A 128 -5.80 -1.30 -3.21
C ARG A 128 -5.92 -2.80 -2.98
N LEU A 129 -7.09 -3.40 -3.20
CA LEU A 129 -7.29 -4.85 -3.05
C LEU A 129 -6.56 -5.66 -4.13
N MET A 130 -6.51 -5.18 -5.37
CA MET A 130 -5.67 -5.76 -6.43
C MET A 130 -4.18 -5.74 -6.04
N HIS A 131 -3.73 -4.68 -5.39
CA HIS A 131 -2.37 -4.61 -4.86
C HIS A 131 -2.14 -5.49 -3.63
N VAL A 132 -3.14 -5.75 -2.81
CA VAL A 132 -3.08 -6.74 -1.72
C VAL A 132 -2.81 -8.14 -2.30
N GLU A 133 -3.48 -8.51 -3.39
CA GLU A 133 -3.21 -9.78 -4.09
C GLU A 133 -1.80 -9.81 -4.70
N THR A 134 -1.42 -8.73 -5.40
CA THR A 134 -0.07 -8.58 -5.96
C THR A 134 1.01 -8.73 -4.89
N LEU A 135 0.84 -8.06 -3.74
CA LEU A 135 1.78 -8.14 -2.63
C LEU A 135 1.90 -9.56 -2.09
N GLN A 136 0.79 -10.31 -1.94
CA GLN A 136 0.87 -11.71 -1.49
C GLN A 136 1.74 -12.56 -2.40
N TYR A 137 1.59 -12.41 -3.71
CA TYR A 137 2.45 -13.07 -4.69
C TYR A 137 3.92 -12.62 -4.57
N LEU A 138 4.18 -11.31 -4.39
CA LEU A 138 5.54 -10.80 -4.19
C LEU A 138 6.19 -11.30 -2.90
N LEU A 139 5.43 -11.40 -1.80
CA LEU A 139 5.91 -11.89 -0.51
C LEU A 139 6.21 -13.39 -0.58
N HIS A 140 5.45 -14.16 -1.36
CA HIS A 140 5.73 -15.57 -1.60
C HIS A 140 7.08 -15.81 -2.28
N ALA A 141 7.56 -14.84 -3.07
CA ALA A 141 8.87 -14.90 -3.71
C ALA A 141 10.04 -14.48 -2.79
N LEU A 142 9.78 -14.03 -1.56
CA LEU A 142 10.85 -13.72 -0.60
C LEU A 142 11.40 -14.99 0.07
N PRO A 143 12.70 -14.99 0.43
CA PRO A 143 13.24 -15.97 1.35
C PRO A 143 12.48 -15.98 2.69
N LEU A 144 12.16 -17.17 3.22
CA LEU A 144 11.35 -17.31 4.44
C LEU A 144 11.90 -16.53 5.65
N TRP A 145 13.23 -16.40 5.78
CA TRP A 145 13.86 -15.68 6.88
C TRP A 145 13.66 -14.16 6.83
N LYS A 146 13.21 -13.60 5.69
CA LYS A 146 12.80 -12.20 5.54
C LYS A 146 11.35 -11.96 5.96
N LEU A 147 10.58 -13.03 6.16
CA LEU A 147 9.24 -12.97 6.71
C LEU A 147 9.31 -13.10 8.23
N ARG A 148 8.59 -12.24 8.94
CA ARG A 148 8.40 -12.33 10.38
C ARG A 148 7.48 -13.50 10.68
N ALA A 149 7.88 -14.32 11.65
CA ALA A 149 7.03 -15.41 12.13
C ALA A 149 5.68 -14.85 12.62
N GLU A 150 4.59 -15.52 12.28
CA GLU A 150 3.31 -15.21 12.91
C GLU A 150 3.47 -15.41 14.42
N ARG A 151 3.16 -14.38 15.22
CA ARG A 151 2.90 -14.61 16.64
C ARG A 151 1.69 -15.54 16.67
N ALA A 152 1.93 -16.82 16.93
CA ALA A 152 0.86 -17.75 17.20
C ALA A 152 0.10 -17.22 18.42
N GLU A 153 -1.07 -16.61 18.20
CA GLU A 153 -2.06 -16.48 19.26
C GLU A 153 -2.46 -17.91 19.63
N HIS A 154 -1.73 -18.52 20.56
CA HIS A 154 -2.19 -19.73 21.21
C HIS A 154 -3.46 -19.34 21.99
N PRO A 155 -4.65 -19.87 21.66
CA PRO A 155 -5.76 -19.78 22.58
C PRO A 155 -5.28 -20.45 23.87
N ALA A 156 -5.35 -19.71 24.98
CA ALA A 156 -5.05 -20.27 26.29
C ALA A 156 -5.93 -21.51 26.47
N THR A 157 -5.31 -22.69 26.50
CA THR A 157 -5.99 -23.92 26.86
C THR A 157 -6.46 -23.75 28.30
N ALA A 158 -7.74 -23.49 28.49
CA ALA A 158 -8.37 -23.56 29.79
C ALA A 158 -8.18 -25.00 30.30
N SER A 159 -7.29 -25.16 31.27
CA SER A 159 -7.15 -26.40 32.01
C SER A 159 -8.39 -26.54 32.91
N GLU A 160 -9.39 -27.27 32.45
CA GLU A 160 -10.40 -27.83 33.34
C GLU A 160 -9.69 -28.88 34.21
N ALA A 161 -9.37 -28.48 35.44
CA ALA A 161 -8.94 -29.40 36.49
C ALA A 161 -10.21 -29.96 37.16
N THR A 162 -10.37 -31.28 37.03
CA THR A 162 -11.31 -32.12 37.79
C THR A 162 -10.95 -32.17 39.27
#